data_AF-A0A945BEK5-F1
#
_entry.id   AF-A0A945BEK5-F1
#
_cell.length_a   1.000
_cell.length_b   1.000
_cell.length_c   1.000
_cell.angle_alpha   90.00
_cell.angle_beta   90.00
_cell.angle_gamma   90.00
#
_symmetry.space_group_name_H-M   'P 1'
#
loop_
_entity.id
_entity.type
_entity.pdbx_description
1 polymer ?
#
loop_
_entity_poly.entity_id
_entity_poly.type
_entity_poly.pdbx_seq_one_letter_code
_entity_poly.pdbx_strand_id
1 'polypeptide(L)'
;MFNTVTKTYENLFDIKGRTTRKEYWSTSLFNLLILVIAIFLSETLFTLLYFAVVVVNFILSIKRAHDVGYAGWYIFIPIFNFILLVSNSDSNDNKWGPSSVS
;
A
#
# COMPACT_ATOMS: atom_id res chain seq x y z
N MET A 1 8.54 1.38 12.55
CA MET A 1 8.45 1.74 11.13
C MET A 1 9.03 0.63 10.26
N PHE A 2 10.32 0.29 10.40
CA PHE A 2 10.97 -0.74 9.60
C PHE A 2 10.25 -2.11 9.65
N ASN A 3 9.93 -2.63 10.83
CA ASN A 3 9.20 -3.90 10.97
C ASN A 3 7.82 -3.89 10.25
N THR A 4 7.15 -2.73 10.20
CA THR A 4 5.88 -2.58 9.48
C THR A 4 6.08 -2.69 7.98
N VAL A 5 7.14 -2.06 7.47
CA VAL A 5 7.52 -2.15 6.06
C VAL A 5 7.89 -3.58 5.70
N THR A 6 8.79 -4.23 6.45
CA THR A 6 9.19 -5.63 6.21
C THR A 6 8.00 -6.57 6.16
N LYS A 7 7.12 -6.52 7.18
CA LYS A 7 5.88 -7.30 7.20
C LYS A 7 4.99 -7.02 5.98
N THR A 8 4.91 -5.78 5.54
CA THR A 8 4.10 -5.39 4.37
C THR A 8 4.66 -6.00 3.08
N TYR A 9 5.98 -6.04 2.92
CA TYR A 9 6.63 -6.69 1.77
C TYR A 9 6.50 -8.21 1.79
N GLU A 10 6.65 -8.84 2.97
CA GLU A 10 6.48 -10.29 3.13
C GLU A 10 5.09 -10.76 2.69
N ASN A 11 4.05 -10.00 3.09
CA ASN A 11 2.67 -10.33 2.79
C ASN A 11 2.16 -9.62 1.52
N LEU A 12 3.04 -9.07 0.67
CA LEU A 12 2.63 -8.21 -0.45
C LEU A 12 1.76 -8.96 -1.45
N PHE A 13 2.13 -10.20 -1.80
CA PHE A 13 1.46 -11.01 -2.81
C PHE A 13 0.38 -11.95 -2.27
N ASP A 14 0.09 -11.89 -0.97
CA ASP A 14 -1.01 -12.67 -0.42
C ASP A 14 -2.35 -12.22 -1.01
N ILE A 15 -3.11 -13.20 -1.51
CA ILE A 15 -4.42 -13.01 -2.18
C ILE A 15 -5.44 -12.42 -1.21
N LYS A 16 -5.35 -12.80 0.07
CA LYS A 16 -6.16 -12.25 1.16
C LYS A 16 -5.28 -11.34 1.99
N GLY A 17 -5.82 -10.18 2.35
CA GLY A 17 -5.06 -9.22 3.13
C GLY A 17 -5.68 -7.83 3.11
N ARG A 18 -5.46 -7.15 4.22
CA ARG A 18 -5.86 -5.76 4.46
C ARG A 18 -4.58 -4.98 4.76
N THR A 19 -4.50 -3.76 4.25
CA THR A 19 -3.39 -2.86 4.56
C THR A 19 -3.95 -1.68 5.33
N THR A 20 -3.55 -1.55 6.59
CA THR A 20 -3.95 -0.43 7.44
C THR A 20 -3.38 0.88 6.91
N ARG A 21 -3.96 2.02 7.34
CA ARG A 21 -3.41 3.34 7.03
C ARG A 21 -1.92 3.45 7.40
N LYS A 22 -1.53 2.89 8.55
CA LYS A 22 -0.14 2.92 9.03
C LYS A 22 0.80 2.12 8.13
N GLU A 23 0.41 0.91 7.73
CA GLU A 23 1.19 0.07 6.81
C GLU A 23 1.32 0.72 5.43
N TYR A 24 0.22 1.27 4.90
CA TYR A 24 0.19 2.01 3.64
C TYR A 24 1.18 3.18 3.66
N TRP A 25 1.03 4.13 4.60
CA TRP A 25 1.87 5.34 4.62
C TRP A 25 3.32 5.05 4.95
N SER A 26 3.61 4.14 5.88
CA SER A 26 5.00 3.80 6.21
C SER A 26 5.74 3.16 5.04
N THR A 27 5.04 2.33 4.25
CA THR A 27 5.62 1.67 3.07
C THR A 27 5.72 2.61 1.88
N SER A 28 4.71 3.44 1.60
CA SER A 28 4.78 4.47 0.55
C SER A 28 5.87 5.50 0.82
N LEU A 29 6.07 5.92 2.08
CA LEU A 29 7.16 6.83 2.45
C LEU A 29 8.54 6.17 2.29
N PHE A 30 8.68 4.90 2.71
CA PHE A 30 9.92 4.15 2.51
C PHE A 30 10.27 4.02 1.01
N ASN A 31 9.27 3.70 0.19
CA ASN A 31 9.40 3.66 -1.26
C ASN A 31 9.82 5.01 -1.87
N LEU A 32 9.21 6.11 -1.40
CA LEU A 32 9.59 7.45 -1.84
C LEU A 32 11.06 7.74 -1.53
N LEU A 33 11.54 7.39 -0.34
CA LEU A 33 12.95 7.57 0.03
C LEU A 33 13.89 6.75 -0.86
N ILE A 34 13.53 5.50 -1.18
CA ILE A 34 14.29 4.67 -2.12
C ILE A 34 14.39 5.34 -3.49
N LEU A 35 13.28 5.88 -4.02
CA LEU A 35 13.28 6.57 -5.30
C LEU A 35 14.11 7.86 -5.28
N VAL A 36 14.02 8.64 -4.20
CA VAL A 36 14.83 9.86 -4.03
C VAL A 36 16.32 9.53 -4.05
N ILE A 37 16.74 8.47 -3.35
CA ILE A 37 18.13 8.01 -3.37
C ILE A 37 18.53 7.55 -4.78
N ALA A 38 17.66 6.81 -5.48
CA ALA A 38 17.95 6.27 -6.80
C ALA A 38 18.22 7.33 -7.87
N ILE A 39 17.58 8.51 -7.77
CA ILE A 39 17.81 9.66 -8.67
C ILE A 39 19.30 10.04 -8.71
N PHE A 40 19.99 9.97 -7.57
CA PHE A 40 21.40 10.36 -7.46
C PHE A 40 22.38 9.24 -7.83
N LEU A 41 21.89 8.01 -8.03
CA LEU A 41 22.74 6.85 -8.29
C LEU A 41 22.84 6.52 -9.79
N SER A 42 21.71 6.34 -10.47
CA SER A 42 21.66 6.20 -11.93
C SER A 42 20.22 6.26 -12.46
N GLU A 43 20.05 6.77 -13.69
CA GLU A 43 18.76 6.82 -14.37
C GLU A 43 18.15 5.42 -14.60
N THR A 44 18.99 4.44 -14.97
CA THR A 44 18.55 3.05 -15.18
C THR A 44 18.04 2.44 -13.88
N LEU A 45 18.75 2.62 -12.76
CA LEU A 45 18.30 2.12 -11.46
C LEU A 45 17.02 2.81 -11.01
N PHE A 46 16.94 4.14 -11.16
CA PHE A 46 15.72 4.89 -10.87
C PHE A 46 14.53 4.34 -11.67
N THR A 47 14.70 4.12 -12.97
CA THR A 47 13.63 3.61 -13.84
C THR A 47 13.16 2.23 -13.40
N LEU A 48 14.08 1.30 -13.11
CA LEU A 48 13.75 -0.03 -12.61
C LEU A 48 12.99 0.01 -11.28
N LEU A 49 13.50 0.79 -10.32
CA LEU A 49 12.87 0.93 -9.00
C LEU A 49 11.52 1.64 -9.09
N TYR A 50 11.38 2.62 -9.98
CA TYR A 50 10.12 3.33 -10.21
C TYR A 50 9.00 2.36 -10.60
N PHE A 51 9.25 1.49 -11.60
CA PHE A 51 8.25 0.49 -12.00
C PHE A 51 7.92 -0.49 -10.88
N ALA A 52 8.92 -0.97 -10.13
CA ALA A 52 8.68 -1.84 -8.98
C ALA A 52 7.82 -1.15 -7.91
N VAL A 53 8.14 0.11 -7.58
CA VAL A 53 7.40 0.92 -6.61
C VAL A 53 5.96 1.19 -7.05
N VAL A 54 5.72 1.40 -8.35
CA VAL A 54 4.36 1.55 -8.90
C VAL A 54 3.54 0.29 -8.67
N VAL A 55 4.10 -0.89 -8.97
CA VAL A 55 3.42 -2.17 -8.74
C VAL A 55 3.13 -2.40 -7.26
N VAL A 56 4.12 -2.14 -6.39
CA VAL A 56 3.93 -2.27 -4.93
C VAL A 56 2.81 -1.35 -4.44
N ASN A 57 2.84 -0.05 -4.78
CA ASN A 57 1.80 0.89 -4.34
C ASN A 57 0.42 0.55 -4.93
N PHE A 58 0.35 0.01 -6.14
CA PHE A 58 -0.91 -0.46 -6.73
C PHE A 58 -1.52 -1.59 -5.88
N ILE A 59 -0.73 -2.61 -5.52
CA ILE A 59 -1.18 -3.71 -4.66
C ILE A 59 -1.59 -3.19 -3.28
N LEU A 60 -0.82 -2.28 -2.69
CA LEU A 60 -1.17 -1.68 -1.39
C LEU A 60 -2.46 -0.88 -1.46
N SER A 61 -2.72 -0.18 -2.56
CA SER A 61 -3.97 0.58 -2.74
C SER A 61 -5.18 -0.35 -2.84
N ILE A 62 -5.05 -1.49 -3.52
CA ILE A 62 -6.06 -2.56 -3.54
C ILE A 62 -6.33 -3.06 -2.11
N LYS A 63 -5.28 -3.44 -1.38
CA LYS A 63 -5.40 -3.96 0.00
C LYS A 63 -5.89 -2.90 0.97
N ARG A 64 -5.67 -1.61 0.68
CA ARG A 64 -6.21 -0.50 1.45
C ARG A 64 -7.69 -0.28 1.17
N ALA A 65 -8.13 -0.41 -0.08
CA ALA A 65 -9.56 -0.41 -0.41
C ALA A 65 -10.29 -1.54 0.31
N HIS A 66 -9.69 -2.73 0.33
CA HIS A 66 -10.18 -3.87 1.09
C HIS A 66 -10.29 -3.58 2.59
N ASP A 67 -9.31 -2.86 3.13
CA ASP A 67 -9.30 -2.50 4.55
C ASP A 67 -10.41 -1.51 4.95
N VAL A 68 -10.89 -0.67 4.03
CA VAL A 68 -12.03 0.24 4.26
C VAL A 68 -13.37 -0.42 3.91
N GLY A 69 -13.37 -1.69 3.46
CA GLY A 69 -14.59 -2.44 3.12
C GLY A 69 -15.04 -2.32 1.66
N TYR A 70 -14.25 -1.66 0.80
CA TYR A 70 -14.53 -1.54 -0.62
C TYR A 70 -13.84 -2.63 -1.45
N ALA A 71 -14.28 -2.79 -2.71
CA ALA A 71 -13.59 -3.68 -3.66
C ALA A 71 -12.32 -3.00 -4.18
N GLY A 72 -11.25 -3.78 -4.41
CA GLY A 72 -9.97 -3.28 -4.91
C GLY A 72 -10.06 -2.41 -6.17
N TRP A 73 -11.00 -2.71 -7.06
CA TRP A 73 -11.22 -1.96 -8.30
C TRP A 73 -11.65 -0.50 -8.09
N TYR A 74 -12.10 -0.12 -6.89
CA TYR A 74 -12.49 1.27 -6.62
C TYR A 74 -11.32 2.25 -6.73
N ILE A 75 -10.06 1.79 -6.67
CA ILE A 75 -8.87 2.63 -6.87
C ILE A 75 -8.84 3.32 -8.25
N PHE A 76 -9.57 2.78 -9.24
CA PHE A 76 -9.68 3.38 -10.58
C PHE A 76 -10.69 4.52 -10.65
N ILE A 77 -11.54 4.67 -9.63
CA ILE A 77 -12.46 5.80 -9.55
C ILE A 77 -11.62 7.05 -9.26
N PRO A 78 -11.69 8.09 -10.11
CA PRO A 78 -10.99 9.35 -9.84
C PRO A 78 -11.33 9.86 -8.44
N ILE A 79 -10.33 10.44 -7.75
CA ILE A 79 -10.47 11.02 -6.39
C ILE A 79 -10.70 9.98 -5.27
N PHE A 80 -11.18 8.77 -5.55
CA PHE A 80 -11.44 7.75 -4.51
C PHE A 80 -10.21 7.39 -3.69
N ASN A 81 -9.01 7.44 -4.31
CA ASN A 81 -7.77 7.24 -3.58
C ASN A 81 -7.60 8.21 -2.40
N PHE A 82 -8.06 9.47 -2.50
CA PHE A 82 -8.03 10.41 -1.36
C PHE A 82 -8.89 9.94 -0.19
N ILE A 83 -10.04 9.31 -0.46
CA ILE A 83 -10.89 8.72 0.57
C ILE A 83 -10.16 7.57 1.27
N LEU A 84 -9.45 6.72 0.53
CA LEU A 84 -8.64 5.63 1.09
C LEU A 84 -7.50 6.14 1.98
N LEU A 85 -6.91 7.30 1.65
CA LEU A 85 -5.82 7.91 2.43
C LEU A 85 -6.27 8.35 3.83
N VAL A 86 -7.51 8.80 3.97
CA VAL A 86 -8.02 9.44 5.21
C VAL A 86 -9.10 8.63 5.94
N SER A 87 -9.64 7.57 5.35
CA SER A 87 -10.66 6.73 5.98
C SER A 87 -10.07 5.85 7.08
N ASN A 88 -10.84 5.50 8.11
CA ASN A 88 -10.40 4.50 9.07
C ASN A 88 -10.50 3.08 8.46
N SER A 89 -9.81 2.12 9.05
CA SER A 89 -10.02 0.71 8.74
C SER A 89 -11.42 0.29 9.20
N ASP A 90 -12.05 -0.65 8.48
CA ASP A 90 -13.30 -1.27 8.90
C ASP A 90 -13.07 -2.01 10.23
N SER A 91 -13.83 -1.67 11.27
CA SER A 91 -13.67 -2.21 12.61
C SER A 91 -14.17 -3.66 12.73
N ASN A 92 -14.94 -4.12 11.75
CA ASN A 92 -15.45 -5.48 11.72
C ASN A 92 -14.56 -6.39 10.85
N ASP A 93 -14.71 -7.68 11.09
CA ASP A 93 -14.26 -8.68 10.13
C ASP A 93 -15.01 -8.46 8.80
N ASN A 94 -14.26 -8.49 7.71
CA ASN A 94 -14.84 -8.39 6.38
C ASN A 94 -14.37 -9.54 5.51
N LYS A 95 -14.94 -9.65 4.30
CA LYS A 95 -14.63 -10.74 3.36
C LYS A 95 -13.14 -10.88 2.99
N TRP A 96 -12.32 -9.86 3.27
CA TRP A 96 -10.89 -9.82 2.95
C TRP A 96 -9.97 -10.16 4.12
N GLY A 97 -10.52 -10.30 5.33
CA GLY A 97 -9.79 -10.73 6.51
C GLY A 97 -10.36 -10.17 7.81
N PRO A 98 -9.82 -10.64 8.95
CA PRO A 98 -10.22 -10.14 10.26
C PRO A 98 -9.95 -8.64 10.40
N SER A 99 -10.61 -8.01 11.36
CA SER A 99 -10.37 -6.61 11.71
C SER A 99 -8.88 -6.38 11.98
N SER A 100 -8.34 -5.36 11.32
CA SER A 100 -6.99 -4.86 11.59
C SER A 100 -6.96 -3.82 12.71
N VAL A 101 -8.13 -3.50 13.28
CA VAL A 101 -8.31 -2.64 14.46
C VAL A 101 -8.61 -3.58 15.63
N SER A 102 -7.60 -3.83 16.45
CA SER A 102 -7.74 -4.50 17.74
C SER A 102 -8.29 -3.55 18.79
#